data_AF-A0AAW6DWQ8-F1
#
_entry.id   AF-A0AAW6DWQ8-F1
#
_cell.length_a   1.000
_cell.length_b   1.000
_cell.length_c   1.000
_cell.angle_alpha   90.00
_cell.angle_beta   90.00
_cell.angle_gamma   90.00
#
_symmetry.space_group_name_H-M   'P 1'
#
loop_
_entity.id
_entity.type
_entity.pdbx_description
1 polymer ?
#
loop_
_entity_poly.entity_id
_entity_poly.type
_entity_poly.pdbx_seq_one_letter_code
_entity_poly.pdbx_strand_id
1 'polypeptide(L)'
;MKNAKSRKIKIILILMTGLIAFLVVTFLIFKDNLANLFLNKNELYIREQIETVSDITSHHISVKDIRMYHTTDADKLTDEQVATATNVLYLITNDDLQIHIDDSTHCYEYFTDNGFGSPQNDHRYYAMSEVYYFSGTRSLFDKYNLTNTANADYEIHTFETDKTDSLERSRDIYLQMDYKEITDFSLWKIKLFS
;
A
#
# COMPACT_ATOMS: atom_id res chain seq x y z
N MET A 1 -32.28 -38.43 36.55
CA MET A 1 -31.22 -38.42 35.51
C MET A 1 -31.33 -37.30 34.45
N LYS A 2 -32.43 -36.53 34.33
CA LYS A 2 -32.56 -35.46 33.32
C LYS A 2 -31.56 -34.28 33.48
N ASN A 3 -31.13 -33.98 34.72
CA ASN A 3 -30.25 -32.83 34.99
C ASN A 3 -28.77 -33.06 34.63
N ALA A 4 -28.31 -34.30 34.60
CA ALA A 4 -26.90 -34.61 34.31
C ALA A 4 -26.55 -34.39 32.83
N LYS A 5 -27.46 -34.72 31.90
CA LYS A 5 -27.29 -34.44 30.46
C LYS A 5 -27.26 -32.95 30.16
N SER A 6 -28.20 -32.18 30.74
CA SER A 6 -28.23 -30.71 30.57
C SER A 6 -26.99 -30.02 31.17
N ARG A 7 -26.51 -30.47 32.34
CA ARG A 7 -25.29 -29.93 32.96
C ARG A 7 -24.04 -30.20 32.12
N LYS A 8 -23.92 -31.39 31.51
CA LYS A 8 -22.82 -31.71 30.58
C LYS A 8 -22.82 -30.82 29.33
N ILE A 9 -24.00 -30.58 28.73
CA ILE A 9 -24.13 -29.70 27.56
C ILE A 9 -23.73 -28.26 27.90
N LYS A 10 -24.16 -27.73 29.06
CA LYS A 10 -23.75 -26.39 29.52
C LYS A 10 -22.24 -26.26 29.71
N ILE A 11 -21.59 -27.29 30.25
CA ILE A 11 -20.13 -27.31 30.43
C ILE A 11 -19.41 -27.30 29.08
N ILE A 12 -19.87 -28.10 28.11
CA ILE A 12 -19.30 -28.12 26.75
C ILE A 12 -19.45 -26.75 26.08
N LEU A 13 -20.60 -26.10 26.25
CA LEU A 13 -20.85 -24.78 25.66
C LEU A 13 -19.89 -23.73 26.23
N ILE A 14 -19.69 -23.71 27.56
CA ILE A 14 -18.75 -22.81 28.22
C ILE A 14 -17.31 -23.06 27.73
N LEU A 15 -16.91 -24.33 27.60
CA LEU A 15 -15.59 -24.69 27.07
C LEU A 15 -15.41 -24.23 25.62
N MET A 16 -16.42 -24.39 24.76
CA MET A 16 -16.37 -23.93 23.38
C MET A 16 -16.29 -22.40 23.30
N THR A 17 -17.10 -21.68 24.07
CA THR A 17 -17.04 -20.21 24.12
C THR A 17 -15.67 -19.74 24.61
N GLY A 18 -15.12 -20.38 25.65
CA GLY A 18 -13.79 -20.09 26.16
C GLY A 18 -12.68 -20.35 25.12
N LEU A 19 -12.77 -21.46 24.40
CA LEU A 19 -11.83 -21.79 23.32
C LEU A 19 -11.90 -20.78 22.18
N ILE A 20 -13.11 -20.38 21.75
CA ILE A 20 -13.29 -19.37 20.70
C ILE A 20 -12.69 -18.03 21.15
N ALA A 21 -12.99 -17.59 22.38
CA ALA A 21 -12.43 -16.36 22.91
C ALA A 21 -10.89 -16.40 22.97
N PHE A 22 -10.33 -17.54 23.41
CA PHE A 22 -8.89 -17.74 23.42
C PHE A 22 -8.29 -17.69 22.01
N LEU A 23 -8.91 -18.34 21.03
CA LEU A 23 -8.45 -18.31 19.64
C LEU A 23 -8.48 -16.91 19.05
N VAL A 24 -9.53 -16.12 19.33
CA VAL A 24 -9.63 -14.73 18.89
C VAL A 24 -8.52 -13.88 19.50
N VAL A 25 -8.30 -13.97 20.82
CA VAL A 25 -7.24 -13.21 21.49
C VAL A 25 -5.86 -13.63 20.97
N THR A 26 -5.63 -14.93 20.81
CA THR A 26 -4.38 -15.46 20.24
C THR A 26 -4.16 -14.93 18.83
N PHE A 27 -5.20 -14.97 17.98
CA PHE A 27 -5.14 -14.42 16.64
C PHE A 27 -4.77 -12.93 16.65
N LEU A 28 -5.39 -12.11 17.49
CA LEU A 28 -5.08 -10.68 17.60
C LEU A 28 -3.63 -10.41 18.03
N ILE A 29 -3.09 -11.20 18.97
CA ILE A 29 -1.70 -11.07 19.44
C ILE A 29 -0.70 -11.46 18.35
N PHE A 30 -1.00 -12.50 17.56
CA PHE A 30 -0.10 -13.02 16.54
C PHE A 30 -0.41 -12.53 15.12
N LYS A 31 -1.39 -11.63 14.96
CA LYS A 31 -1.92 -11.18 13.66
C LYS A 31 -0.80 -10.71 12.72
N ASP A 32 0.16 -9.94 13.24
CA ASP A 32 1.27 -9.40 12.45
C ASP A 32 2.23 -10.49 11.96
N ASN A 33 2.59 -11.41 12.85
CA ASN A 33 3.43 -12.56 12.50
C ASN A 33 2.72 -13.52 11.53
N LEU A 34 1.42 -13.70 11.68
CA LEU A 34 0.62 -14.54 10.77
C LEU A 34 0.52 -13.90 9.39
N ALA A 35 0.40 -12.58 9.29
CA ALA A 35 0.39 -11.89 8.00
C ALA A 35 1.66 -12.17 7.19
N ASN A 36 2.83 -12.14 7.84
CA ASN A 36 4.11 -12.47 7.19
C ASN A 36 4.19 -13.91 6.65
N LEU A 37 3.35 -14.82 7.14
CA LEU A 37 3.27 -16.21 6.69
C LEU A 37 2.20 -16.43 5.61
N PHE A 38 1.09 -15.68 5.67
CA PHE A 38 -0.08 -15.90 4.82
C PHE A 38 -0.18 -14.95 3.63
N LEU A 39 0.42 -13.76 3.74
CA LEU A 39 0.41 -12.77 2.68
C LEU A 39 1.56 -13.03 1.70
N ASN A 40 1.26 -12.94 0.40
CA ASN A 40 2.30 -12.91 -0.63
C ASN A 40 3.04 -11.56 -0.63
N LYS A 41 4.11 -11.45 -1.43
CA LYS A 41 4.95 -10.22 -1.47
C LYS A 41 4.16 -8.95 -1.79
N ASN A 42 3.20 -9.01 -2.71
CA ASN A 42 2.39 -7.87 -3.09
C ASN A 42 1.37 -7.52 -1.99
N GLU A 43 0.77 -8.54 -1.38
CA GLU A 43 -0.14 -8.36 -0.25
C GLU A 43 0.58 -7.73 0.97
N LEU A 44 1.84 -8.11 1.21
CA LEU A 44 2.70 -7.49 2.23
C LEU A 44 3.03 -6.04 1.91
N TYR A 45 3.45 -5.77 0.67
CA TYR A 45 3.73 -4.40 0.20
C TYR A 45 2.51 -3.49 0.37
N ILE A 46 1.33 -3.91 -0.10
CA ILE A 46 0.10 -3.12 0.03
C ILE A 46 -0.24 -2.88 1.51
N ARG A 47 -0.06 -3.87 2.39
CA ARG A 47 -0.28 -3.72 3.83
C ARG A 47 0.65 -2.65 4.40
N GLU A 48 1.94 -2.71 4.10
CA GLU A 48 2.93 -1.71 4.52
C GLU A 48 2.54 -0.31 4.04
N GLN A 49 2.14 -0.16 2.78
CA GLN A 49 1.68 1.12 2.23
C GLN A 49 0.42 1.64 2.95
N ILE A 50 -0.53 0.77 3.32
CA ILE A 50 -1.70 1.16 4.13
C ILE A 50 -1.29 1.64 5.54
N GLU A 51 -0.31 0.98 6.16
CA GLU A 51 0.24 1.39 7.45
C GLU A 51 0.93 2.77 7.32
N THR A 52 1.78 2.96 6.30
CA THR A 52 2.44 4.25 6.03
C THR A 52 1.43 5.38 5.79
N VAL A 53 0.39 5.14 4.98
CA VAL A 53 -0.68 6.11 4.77
C VAL A 53 -1.42 6.41 6.08
N SER A 54 -1.63 5.40 6.92
CA SER A 54 -2.26 5.59 8.23
C SER A 54 -1.43 6.51 9.13
N ASP A 55 -0.11 6.37 9.08
CA ASP A 55 0.83 7.23 9.81
C ASP A 55 0.84 8.65 9.25
N ILE A 56 0.97 8.81 7.92
CA ILE A 56 0.93 10.10 7.21
C ILE A 56 -0.34 10.88 7.57
N THR A 57 -1.49 10.21 7.59
CA THR A 57 -2.79 10.83 7.86
C THR A 57 -3.13 10.89 9.34
N SER A 58 -2.38 10.20 10.20
CA SER A 58 -2.73 9.96 11.62
C SER A 58 -4.13 9.35 11.80
N HIS A 59 -4.59 8.57 10.82
CA HIS A 59 -5.91 7.96 10.77
C HIS A 59 -5.84 6.52 10.31
N HIS A 60 -6.63 5.64 10.93
CA HIS A 60 -6.78 4.29 10.44
C HIS A 60 -7.43 4.29 9.03
N ILE A 61 -6.75 3.69 8.05
CA ILE A 61 -7.22 3.59 6.67
C ILE A 61 -8.05 2.31 6.47
N SER A 62 -9.31 2.47 6.09
CA SER A 62 -10.18 1.34 5.71
C SER A 62 -10.40 1.34 4.20
N VAL A 63 -9.95 0.27 3.53
CA VAL A 63 -9.86 0.22 2.07
C VAL A 63 -11.08 -0.46 1.44
N LYS A 64 -11.64 0.20 0.43
CA LYS A 64 -12.76 -0.25 -0.40
C LYS A 64 -12.27 -1.00 -1.64
N ASP A 65 -11.29 -0.44 -2.34
CA ASP A 65 -10.73 -0.98 -3.59
C ASP A 65 -9.21 -0.76 -3.67
N ILE A 66 -8.52 -1.65 -4.37
CA ILE A 66 -7.05 -1.65 -4.55
C ILE A 66 -6.71 -2.04 -5.98
N ARG A 67 -5.83 -1.28 -6.62
CA ARG A 67 -5.23 -1.62 -7.91
C ARG A 67 -3.73 -1.42 -7.84
N MET A 68 -2.99 -2.38 -8.35
CA MET A 68 -1.54 -2.31 -8.36
C MET A 68 -1.01 -2.68 -9.74
N TYR A 69 -0.03 -1.92 -10.19
CA TYR A 69 0.70 -2.14 -11.42
C TYR A 69 2.19 -2.15 -11.11
N HIS A 70 2.88 -3.16 -11.64
CA HIS A 70 4.32 -3.25 -11.54
C HIS A 70 4.91 -3.22 -12.95
N THR A 71 5.71 -2.21 -13.25
CA THR A 71 6.60 -2.24 -14.42
C THR A 71 7.99 -2.63 -13.99
N THR A 72 8.54 -3.58 -14.74
CA THR A 72 9.97 -3.82 -14.76
C THR A 72 10.42 -3.40 -16.13
N ASP A 73 10.82 -2.14 -16.30
CA ASP A 73 11.42 -1.73 -17.57
C ASP A 73 12.88 -2.20 -17.58
N ALA A 74 13.17 -3.06 -18.54
CA ALA A 74 14.49 -3.56 -18.86
C ALA A 74 14.76 -3.31 -20.34
N ASP A 75 14.69 -2.05 -20.76
CA ASP A 75 15.16 -1.67 -22.10
C ASP A 75 16.38 -0.76 -21.95
N LYS A 76 17.51 -1.27 -22.45
CA LYS A 76 18.74 -0.50 -22.62
C LYS A 76 18.44 0.68 -23.52
N LEU A 77 18.26 1.86 -22.95
CA LEU A 77 18.54 3.09 -23.68
C LEU A 77 20.02 3.02 -24.02
N THR A 78 20.34 3.14 -25.32
CA THR A 78 21.71 3.03 -25.83
C THR A 78 22.64 3.88 -24.98
N ASP A 79 23.54 3.20 -24.26
CA ASP A 79 24.58 3.70 -23.35
C ASP A 79 24.22 3.97 -21.88
N GLU A 80 22.96 3.78 -21.45
CA GLU A 80 22.53 3.93 -20.04
C GLU A 80 21.71 2.70 -19.58
N GLN A 81 22.19 1.98 -18.56
CA GLN A 81 21.36 0.96 -17.89
C GLN A 81 20.48 1.66 -16.86
N VAL A 82 19.30 2.11 -17.29
CA VAL A 82 18.23 2.54 -16.38
C VAL A 82 17.39 1.31 -16.06
N ALA A 83 17.60 0.73 -14.90
CA ALA A 83 16.66 -0.26 -14.35
C ALA A 83 15.57 0.51 -13.58
N THR A 84 14.40 0.67 -14.18
CA THR A 84 13.22 1.25 -13.54
C THR A 84 12.29 0.13 -13.11
N ALA A 85 12.37 -0.23 -11.83
CA ALA A 85 11.26 -0.90 -11.16
C ALA A 85 10.31 0.21 -10.68
N THR A 86 9.07 0.22 -11.17
CA THR A 86 8.04 1.15 -10.70
C THR A 86 6.84 0.35 -10.24
N ASN A 87 6.60 0.37 -8.93
CA ASN A 87 5.33 -0.05 -8.36
C ASN A 87 4.42 1.17 -8.33
N VAL A 88 3.26 1.04 -8.95
CA VAL A 88 2.17 2.02 -8.85
C VAL A 88 1.04 1.37 -8.08
N LEU A 89 0.70 1.92 -6.93
CA LEU A 89 -0.39 1.45 -6.08
C LEU A 89 -1.48 2.51 -5.98
N TYR A 90 -2.70 2.10 -6.24
CA TYR A 90 -3.89 2.91 -6.12
C TYR A 90 -4.87 2.30 -5.11
N LEU A 91 -5.30 3.11 -4.15
CA LEU A 91 -6.21 2.73 -3.07
C LEU A 91 -7.43 3.66 -3.07
N ILE A 92 -8.62 3.09 -2.89
CA ILE A 92 -9.83 3.85 -2.58
C ILE A 92 -10.28 3.48 -1.18
N THR A 93 -10.47 4.46 -0.30
CA THR A 93 -11.03 4.23 1.04
C THR A 93 -12.54 4.03 1.02
N ASN A 94 -13.13 3.55 2.12
CA ASN A 94 -14.58 3.37 2.23
C ASN A 94 -15.39 4.67 2.13
N ASP A 95 -14.78 5.80 2.46
CA ASP A 95 -15.34 7.15 2.33
C ASP A 95 -14.82 7.90 1.10
N ASP A 96 -14.29 7.16 0.12
CA ASP A 96 -13.92 7.62 -1.21
C ASP A 96 -12.74 8.62 -1.28
N LEU A 97 -11.86 8.63 -0.27
CA LEU A 97 -10.51 9.20 -0.43
C LEU A 97 -9.73 8.30 -1.40
N GLN A 98 -9.14 8.91 -2.42
CA GLN A 98 -8.30 8.23 -3.40
C GLN A 98 -6.84 8.49 -3.08
N ILE A 99 -6.04 7.43 -3.05
CA ILE A 99 -4.61 7.48 -2.73
C ILE A 99 -3.86 6.81 -3.87
N HIS A 100 -2.83 7.48 -4.36
CA HIS A 100 -1.93 7.00 -5.40
C HIS A 100 -0.50 7.05 -4.87
N ILE A 101 0.24 5.97 -5.09
CA ILE A 101 1.59 5.81 -4.58
C ILE A 101 2.46 5.39 -5.76
N ASP A 102 3.42 6.26 -6.10
CA ASP A 102 4.48 5.96 -7.05
C ASP A 102 5.73 5.58 -6.28
N ASP A 103 6.04 4.28 -6.25
CA ASP A 103 7.29 3.75 -5.72
C ASP A 103 8.20 3.42 -6.90
N SER A 104 9.07 4.38 -7.23
CA SER A 104 10.04 4.24 -8.30
C SER A 104 11.45 4.23 -7.73
N THR A 105 12.23 3.19 -8.08
CA THR A 105 13.67 3.18 -7.82
C THR A 105 14.37 3.57 -9.12
N HIS A 106 14.91 4.78 -9.19
CA HIS A 106 15.75 5.18 -10.33
C HIS A 106 17.21 4.93 -9.98
N CYS A 107 17.84 3.99 -10.69
CA CYS A 107 19.28 3.80 -10.68
C CYS A 107 19.86 4.41 -11.96
N TYR A 108 20.69 5.44 -11.81
CA TYR A 108 21.51 5.95 -12.90
C TYR A 108 22.92 5.36 -12.77
N GLU A 109 23.32 4.49 -13.70
CA GLU A 109 24.73 4.15 -13.91
C GLU A 109 25.24 4.93 -15.14
N TYR A 110 26.07 5.94 -14.90
CA TYR A 110 26.75 6.67 -15.98
C TYR A 110 28.05 5.94 -16.33
N PHE A 111 28.15 5.40 -17.54
CA PHE A 111 29.44 5.04 -18.11
C PHE A 111 30.02 6.28 -18.78
N THR A 112 30.94 6.97 -18.11
CA THR A 112 31.76 7.96 -18.81
C THR A 112 32.85 7.23 -19.57
N ASP A 113 32.70 7.13 -20.89
CA ASP A 113 33.77 6.66 -21.78
C ASP A 113 34.80 7.80 -21.94
N ASN A 114 35.50 8.11 -20.85
CA ASN A 114 36.64 8.99 -20.89
C ASN A 114 37.78 8.19 -21.51
N GLY A 115 38.00 8.39 -22.82
CA GLY A 115 38.93 7.66 -23.68
C GLY A 115 40.42 7.66 -23.30
N PHE A 116 40.79 7.84 -22.02
CA PHE A 116 42.14 7.62 -21.53
C PHE A 116 42.11 7.09 -20.08
N GLY A 117 42.23 5.78 -19.93
CA GLY A 117 42.66 5.12 -18.70
C GLY A 117 41.54 4.69 -17.76
N SER A 118 41.33 3.36 -17.69
CA SER A 118 40.52 2.60 -16.74
C SER A 118 39.10 3.12 -16.47
N PRO A 119 38.03 2.37 -16.80
CA PRO A 119 36.67 2.78 -16.44
C PRO A 119 36.58 2.99 -14.93
N GLN A 120 36.49 4.24 -14.50
CA GLN A 120 36.11 4.58 -13.14
C GLN A 120 34.59 4.55 -13.13
N ASN A 121 34.02 3.49 -12.56
CA ASN A 121 32.61 3.43 -12.21
C ASN A 121 32.33 4.56 -11.22
N ASP A 122 31.84 5.69 -11.72
CA ASP A 122 31.47 6.81 -10.86
C ASP A 122 30.06 6.58 -10.29
N HIS A 123 29.89 6.95 -9.04
CA HIS A 123 28.95 6.28 -8.14
C HIS A 123 27.48 6.61 -8.43
N ARG A 124 26.70 5.54 -8.59
CA ARG A 124 25.25 5.35 -8.46
C ARG A 124 24.52 6.49 -7.72
N TYR A 125 23.70 7.25 -8.44
CA TYR A 125 22.63 8.02 -7.81
C TYR A 125 21.43 7.10 -7.60
N TYR A 126 21.09 6.86 -6.33
CA TYR A 126 19.86 6.20 -5.91
C TYR A 126 18.84 7.28 -5.55
N ALA A 127 17.80 7.46 -6.37
CA ALA A 127 16.60 8.15 -5.92
C ALA A 127 15.57 7.08 -5.56
N MET A 128 15.54 6.68 -4.29
CA MET A 128 14.38 6.01 -3.67
C MET A 128 13.54 7.11 -3.06
N SER A 129 12.43 7.48 -3.69
CA SER A 129 11.41 8.25 -2.99
C SER A 129 10.05 7.78 -3.48
N GLU A 130 9.29 7.19 -2.56
CA GLU A 130 7.87 6.94 -2.75
C GLU A 130 7.15 8.29 -2.73
N VAL A 131 6.35 8.55 -3.75
CA VAL A 131 5.56 9.78 -3.86
C VAL A 131 4.09 9.44 -3.60
N TYR A 132 3.49 10.10 -2.62
CA TYR A 132 2.12 9.86 -2.18
C TYR A 132 1.22 11.00 -2.66
N TYR A 133 0.17 10.65 -3.38
CA TYR A 133 -0.81 11.61 -3.86
C TYR A 133 -2.19 11.29 -3.29
N PHE A 134 -2.83 12.30 -2.72
CA PHE A 134 -4.16 12.20 -2.14
C PHE A 134 -5.16 13.03 -2.93
N SER A 135 -6.32 12.45 -3.25
CA SER A 135 -7.40 13.13 -3.97
C SER A 135 -8.73 12.90 -3.27
N GLY A 136 -9.45 13.99 -3.00
CA GLY A 136 -10.71 13.97 -2.25
C GLY A 136 -11.30 15.35 -2.04
N THR A 137 -12.46 15.43 -1.40
CA THR A 137 -13.07 16.72 -1.05
C THR A 137 -12.30 17.38 0.09
N ARG A 138 -12.42 18.71 0.24
CA ARG A 138 -11.87 19.42 1.40
C ARG A 138 -12.24 18.79 2.74
N SER A 139 -13.50 18.36 2.88
CA SER A 139 -13.97 17.69 4.11
C SER A 139 -13.23 16.39 4.40
N LEU A 140 -12.83 15.62 3.37
CA LEU A 140 -12.00 14.43 3.55
C LEU A 140 -10.57 14.81 3.92
N PHE A 141 -10.00 15.86 3.31
CA PHE A 141 -8.65 16.28 3.65
C PHE A 141 -8.54 16.80 5.08
N ASP A 142 -9.51 17.59 5.55
CA ASP A 142 -9.58 18.00 6.95
C ASP A 142 -9.73 16.76 7.87
N LYS A 143 -10.56 15.79 7.48
CA LYS A 143 -10.73 14.52 8.22
C LYS A 143 -9.43 13.73 8.31
N TYR A 144 -8.66 13.63 7.24
CA TYR A 144 -7.41 12.86 7.16
C TYR A 144 -6.16 13.69 7.49
N ASN A 145 -6.33 14.90 8.04
CA ASN A 145 -5.27 15.84 8.38
C ASN A 145 -4.37 16.28 7.21
N LEU A 146 -4.77 16.03 5.95
CA LEU A 146 -3.98 16.24 4.74
C LEU A 146 -3.76 17.72 4.38
N THR A 147 -4.44 18.63 5.06
CA THR A 147 -4.36 20.07 4.77
C THR A 147 -3.16 20.75 5.41
N ASN A 148 -2.52 20.09 6.37
CA ASN A 148 -1.35 20.58 7.11
C ASN A 148 -0.21 19.54 7.12
N THR A 149 -0.31 18.49 6.31
CA THR A 149 0.70 17.43 6.26
C THR A 149 1.90 17.88 5.45
N ALA A 150 2.88 18.51 6.12
CA ALA A 150 4.25 18.51 5.66
C ALA A 150 4.96 17.34 6.34
N ASN A 151 5.33 16.31 5.60
CA ASN A 151 6.17 15.22 6.09
C ASN A 151 7.56 15.34 5.44
N ALA A 152 8.62 15.31 6.25
CA ALA A 152 9.99 15.41 5.74
C ALA A 152 10.47 14.09 5.11
N ASP A 153 9.83 12.97 5.47
CA ASP A 153 10.25 11.63 5.07
C ASP A 153 9.60 11.18 3.76
N TYR A 154 8.53 11.85 3.31
CA TYR A 154 7.77 11.49 2.12
C TYR A 154 7.42 12.71 1.27
N GLU A 155 7.46 12.54 -0.04
CA GLU A 155 6.92 13.52 -0.96
C GLU A 155 5.40 13.36 -1.05
N ILE A 156 4.65 14.37 -0.61
CA ILE A 156 3.18 14.33 -0.49
C ILE A 156 2.56 15.42 -1.36
N HIS A 157 1.58 15.04 -2.18
CA HIS A 157 0.79 15.94 -3.02
C HIS A 157 -0.71 15.76 -2.74
N THR A 158 -1.48 16.86 -2.71
CA THR A 158 -2.92 16.82 -2.40
C THR A 158 -3.74 17.55 -3.45
N PHE A 159 -4.90 17.00 -3.82
CA PHE A 159 -5.76 17.49 -4.90
C PHE A 159 -7.23 17.55 -4.44
N GLU A 160 -7.73 18.77 -4.18
CA GLU A 160 -9.11 19.00 -3.75
C GLU A 160 -10.07 18.88 -4.94
N THR A 161 -10.89 17.82 -4.98
CA THR A 161 -11.78 17.50 -6.10
C THR A 161 -12.99 18.44 -6.22
N ASP A 162 -13.29 19.20 -5.17
CA ASP A 162 -14.35 20.20 -5.11
C ASP A 162 -13.93 21.59 -5.61
N LYS A 163 -12.63 21.82 -5.85
CA LYS A 163 -12.09 23.12 -6.33
C LYS A 163 -11.45 23.07 -7.71
N THR A 164 -11.30 21.89 -8.29
CA THR A 164 -10.53 21.68 -9.51
C THR A 164 -11.45 21.56 -10.72
N ASP A 165 -11.28 22.48 -11.67
CA ASP A 165 -11.96 22.45 -12.96
C ASP A 165 -11.67 21.12 -13.68
N SER A 166 -12.62 20.67 -14.50
CA SER A 166 -12.69 19.32 -15.08
C SER A 166 -11.47 18.86 -15.89
N LEU A 167 -10.45 19.69 -16.09
CA LEU A 167 -9.17 19.30 -16.71
C LEU A 167 -8.19 18.65 -15.72
N GLU A 168 -8.29 18.91 -14.42
CA GLU A 168 -7.59 18.13 -13.36
C GLU A 168 -8.32 16.82 -13.02
N ARG A 169 -9.57 16.65 -13.51
CA ARG A 169 -10.15 15.31 -13.71
C ARG A 169 -9.36 14.47 -14.71
N SER A 170 -8.25 14.97 -15.27
CA SER A 170 -7.23 14.10 -15.85
C SER A 170 -6.69 13.07 -14.85
N ARG A 171 -6.90 13.23 -13.54
CA ARG A 171 -6.72 12.11 -12.59
C ARG A 171 -7.74 10.96 -12.73
N ASP A 172 -8.91 11.21 -13.33
CA ASP A 172 -9.79 10.15 -13.86
C ASP A 172 -9.20 9.48 -15.13
N ILE A 173 -8.15 10.02 -15.78
CA ILE A 173 -7.45 9.35 -16.91
C ILE A 173 -6.65 8.15 -16.41
N TYR A 174 -6.25 8.09 -15.14
CA TYR A 174 -5.54 6.91 -14.61
C TYR A 174 -6.47 5.72 -14.34
N LEU A 175 -7.78 5.97 -14.14
CA LEU A 175 -8.81 4.94 -14.24
C LEU A 175 -9.00 4.43 -15.69
N GLN A 176 -8.41 5.10 -16.69
CA GLN A 176 -8.36 4.69 -18.10
C GLN A 176 -7.01 4.08 -18.50
N MET A 177 -6.02 4.01 -17.59
CA MET A 177 -4.78 3.30 -17.88
C MET A 177 -5.02 1.79 -17.72
N ASP A 178 -4.69 1.03 -18.77
CA ASP A 178 -4.65 -0.43 -18.79
C ASP A 178 -3.52 -0.95 -17.88
N TYR A 179 -3.59 -0.63 -16.59
CA TYR A 179 -2.74 -1.22 -15.57
C TYR A 179 -2.93 -2.74 -15.64
N LYS A 180 -1.91 -3.45 -16.18
CA LYS A 180 -1.92 -4.91 -16.20
C LYS A 180 -1.78 -5.38 -14.76
N GLU A 181 -2.94 -5.68 -14.21
CA GLU A 181 -3.20 -6.29 -12.93
C GLU A 181 -2.16 -7.36 -12.60
N ILE A 182 -1.58 -7.30 -11.40
CA ILE A 182 -1.02 -8.51 -10.81
C ILE A 182 -2.22 -9.35 -10.35
N THR A 183 -2.55 -10.34 -11.17
CA THR A 183 -3.84 -11.05 -11.27
C THR A 183 -4.33 -11.82 -10.03
N ASP A 184 -3.71 -11.70 -8.86
CA ASP A 184 -3.99 -12.57 -7.70
C ASP A 184 -4.15 -11.83 -6.36
N PHE A 185 -4.68 -10.61 -6.36
CA PHE A 185 -4.94 -9.89 -5.11
C PHE A 185 -6.32 -10.15 -4.52
N SER A 186 -6.39 -10.51 -3.23
CA SER A 186 -7.64 -10.76 -2.52
C SER A 186 -7.81 -9.85 -1.31
N LEU A 187 -8.66 -8.84 -1.44
CA LEU A 187 -8.89 -7.79 -0.44
C LEU A 187 -9.29 -8.31 0.95
N TRP A 188 -9.94 -9.48 1.04
CA TRP A 188 -10.32 -10.05 2.35
C TRP A 188 -9.10 -10.44 3.20
N LYS A 189 -7.98 -10.85 2.59
CA LYS A 189 -6.78 -11.19 3.35
C LYS A 189 -6.15 -9.95 3.94
N ILE A 190 -5.98 -8.90 3.13
CA ILE A 190 -5.48 -7.63 3.65
C ILE A 190 -6.39 -7.10 4.74
N LYS A 191 -7.71 -7.07 4.55
CA LYS A 191 -8.66 -6.65 5.59
C LYS A 191 -8.59 -7.47 6.87
N LEU A 192 -8.22 -8.75 6.78
CA LEU A 192 -8.05 -9.63 7.94
C LEU A 192 -6.77 -9.30 8.73
N PHE A 193 -5.73 -8.81 8.03
CA PHE A 193 -4.39 -8.57 8.57
C PHE A 193 -4.01 -7.08 8.73
N SER A 194 -4.81 -6.14 8.22
CA SER A 194 -4.79 -4.68 8.51
C SER A 194 -5.61 -4.39 9.76
#